data_AF-X1S6I4-F1
#
_entry.id   AF-X1S6I4-F1
#
_cell.length_a   1.000
_cell.length_b   1.000
_cell.length_c   1.000
_cell.angle_alpha   90.00
_cell.angle_beta   90.00
_cell.angle_gamma   90.00
#
_symmetry.space_group_name_H-M   'P 1'
#
loop_
_entity.id
_entity.type
_entity.pdbx_description
1 polymer ?
#
loop_
_entity_poly.entity_id
_entity_poly.type
_entity_poly.pdbx_seq_one_letter_code
_entity_poly.pdbx_strand_id
1 'polypeptide(L)'
;ALSVEYVIIGHSERRQFFGETNGSVNRKVKAAFNTDLKPIMCIGESLKIRESGKAEEFVMNQLKECLVGIDEEYIVDLTIAYEPIWA
;
A
#
# COMPACT_ATOMS: atom_id res chain seq x y z
N ALA A 1 -9.10 -2.15 24.12
CA ALA A 1 -8.83 -2.18 22.67
C ALA A 1 -10.06 -2.75 21.95
N LEU A 2 -10.28 -2.38 20.69
CA LEU A 2 -11.33 -2.98 19.84
C LEU A 2 -10.72 -4.21 19.14
N SER A 3 -11.43 -5.34 19.08
CA SER A 3 -10.96 -6.61 18.48
C SER A 3 -10.93 -6.56 16.95
N VAL A 4 -10.17 -5.63 16.40
CA VAL A 4 -9.95 -5.46 14.96
C VAL A 4 -8.67 -6.20 14.58
N GLU A 5 -8.72 -6.98 13.51
CA GLU A 5 -7.58 -7.79 13.03
C GLU A 5 -6.89 -7.19 11.80
N TYR A 6 -7.62 -6.46 10.95
CA TYR A 6 -7.12 -5.96 9.67
C TYR A 6 -7.30 -4.46 9.51
N VAL A 7 -6.43 -3.86 8.71
CA VAL A 7 -6.52 -2.44 8.33
C VAL A 7 -6.16 -2.25 6.87
N ILE A 8 -7.02 -1.58 6.12
CA ILE A 8 -6.74 -1.17 4.74
C ILE A 8 -5.91 0.12 4.75
N ILE A 9 -4.80 0.13 4.03
CA ILE A 9 -3.85 1.25 3.99
C ILE A 9 -3.51 1.56 2.52
N GLY A 10 -3.57 2.84 2.15
CA GLY A 10 -3.16 3.28 0.81
C GLY A 10 -4.16 3.00 -0.30
N HIS A 11 -5.44 2.76 0.02
CA HIS A 11 -6.51 2.63 -0.97
C HIS A 11 -6.49 3.82 -1.94
N SER A 12 -6.72 3.56 -3.23
CA SER A 12 -6.70 4.58 -4.30
C SER A 12 -7.50 5.84 -3.96
N GLU A 13 -8.70 5.71 -3.39
CA GLU A 13 -9.51 6.84 -2.92
C GLU A 13 -8.78 7.71 -1.90
N ARG A 14 -7.99 7.12 -0.99
CA ARG A 14 -7.23 7.87 0.00
C ARG A 14 -6.04 8.60 -0.59
N ARG A 15 -5.41 8.00 -1.59
CA ARG A 15 -4.34 8.66 -2.36
C ARG A 15 -4.90 9.83 -3.16
N GLN A 16 -6.04 9.64 -3.81
CA GLN A 16 -6.65 10.63 -4.69
C GLN A 16 -7.31 11.79 -3.93
N PHE A 17 -8.12 11.50 -2.91
CA PHE A 17 -8.95 12.50 -2.26
C PHE A 17 -8.37 13.04 -0.94
N PHE A 18 -7.47 12.29 -0.30
CA PHE A 18 -6.91 12.65 1.02
C PHE A 18 -5.39 12.82 1.02
N GLY A 19 -4.73 12.79 -0.15
CA GLY A 19 -3.30 13.07 -0.29
C GLY A 19 -2.39 12.02 0.36
N GLU A 20 -2.86 10.78 0.49
CA GLU A 20 -2.02 9.69 1.00
C GLU A 20 -0.87 9.38 0.02
N THR A 21 0.36 9.42 0.51
CA THR A 21 1.61 9.19 -0.23
C THR A 21 2.23 7.83 0.12
N ASN A 22 3.16 7.33 -0.70
CA ASN A 22 3.93 6.12 -0.40
C ASN A 22 4.64 6.22 0.96
N GLY A 23 5.19 7.39 1.29
CA GLY A 23 5.82 7.63 2.59
C GLY A 23 4.84 7.58 3.77
N SER A 24 3.62 8.10 3.63
CA SER A 24 2.60 7.94 4.68
C SER A 24 2.07 6.51 4.79
N VAL A 25 1.97 5.78 3.67
CA VAL A 25 1.63 4.35 3.67
C VAL A 25 2.69 3.55 4.40
N ASN A 26 3.98 3.74 4.12
CA ASN A 26 5.07 3.07 4.83
C ASN A 26 4.97 3.26 6.35
N ARG A 27 4.76 4.51 6.82
CA ARG A 27 4.60 4.79 8.25
C ARG A 27 3.41 4.06 8.86
N LYS A 28 2.28 3.98 8.15
CA LYS A 28 1.08 3.28 8.63
C LYS A 28 1.25 1.77 8.62
N VAL A 29 1.90 1.20 7.61
CA VAL A 29 2.21 -0.23 7.56
C VAL A 29 3.10 -0.62 8.74
N LYS A 30 4.17 0.15 9.00
CA LYS A 30 5.01 -0.03 10.20
C LYS A 30 4.23 0.10 11.50
N ALA A 31 3.33 1.09 11.58
CA ALA A 31 2.48 1.25 12.77
C ALA A 31 1.53 0.08 12.96
N ALA A 32 0.99 -0.50 11.87
CA ALA A 32 0.15 -1.69 11.93
C ALA A 32 0.93 -2.90 12.46
N PHE A 33 2.14 -3.13 11.96
CA PHE A 33 3.02 -4.21 12.42
C PHE A 33 3.53 -4.06 13.87
N ASN A 34 3.62 -2.84 14.38
CA ASN A 34 3.90 -2.58 15.80
C ASN A 34 2.68 -2.81 16.71
N THR A 35 1.57 -3.29 16.14
CA THR A 35 0.35 -3.71 16.81
C THR A 35 -0.06 -5.09 16.30
N ASP A 36 -1.14 -5.67 16.82
CA ASP A 36 -1.66 -6.96 16.33
C ASP A 36 -2.49 -6.84 15.03
N LEU A 37 -2.32 -5.75 14.27
CA LEU A 37 -3.06 -5.48 13.03
C LEU A 37 -2.31 -6.00 11.80
N LYS A 38 -3.05 -6.67 10.92
CA LYS A 38 -2.57 -7.15 9.62
C LYS A 38 -2.88 -6.13 8.53
N PRO A 39 -1.87 -5.49 7.92
CA PRO A 39 -2.09 -4.48 6.89
C PRO A 39 -2.52 -5.12 5.55
N ILE A 40 -3.57 -4.56 4.96
CA ILE A 40 -3.95 -4.75 3.56
C ILE A 40 -3.48 -3.49 2.81
N MET A 41 -2.32 -3.58 2.17
CA MET A 41 -1.69 -2.46 1.49
C MET A 41 -2.13 -2.38 0.03
N CYS A 42 -2.79 -1.29 -0.35
CA CYS A 42 -3.24 -1.07 -1.72
C CYS A 42 -2.18 -0.36 -2.58
N ILE A 43 -2.01 -0.88 -3.80
CA ILE A 43 -1.12 -0.36 -4.86
C ILE A 43 -1.86 -0.41 -6.19
N GLY A 44 -1.47 0.42 -7.15
CA GLY A 44 -2.16 0.49 -8.44
C GLY A 44 -1.85 1.75 -9.21
N GLU A 45 -1.90 1.65 -10.53
CA GLU A 45 -1.59 2.73 -11.47
C GLU A 45 -2.84 3.33 -12.12
N SER A 46 -2.76 4.62 -12.50
CA SER A 46 -3.81 5.28 -13.27
C SER A 46 -3.77 4.92 -14.76
N LEU A 47 -4.86 5.20 -15.47
CA LEU A 47 -4.95 4.96 -16.92
C LEU A 47 -3.79 5.61 -17.69
N LYS A 48 -3.45 6.86 -17.33
CA LYS A 48 -2.32 7.60 -17.92
C LYS A 48 -0.99 6.87 -17.78
N ILE A 49 -0.71 6.29 -16.61
CA ILE A 49 0.54 5.54 -16.39
C ILE A 49 0.53 4.23 -17.19
N ARG A 50 -0.61 3.54 -17.21
CA ARG A 50 -0.78 2.30 -17.98
C ARG A 50 -0.59 2.51 -19.47
N GLU A 51 -1.25 3.51 -20.06
CA GLU A 51 -1.12 3.89 -21.47
C GLU A 51 0.29 4.35 -21.84
N SER A 52 1.07 4.86 -20.87
CA SER A 52 2.48 5.21 -21.08
C SER A 52 3.44 4.03 -21.08
N GLY A 53 2.95 2.80 -20.85
CA GLY A 53 3.77 1.59 -20.77
C GLY A 53 4.58 1.46 -19.48
N LYS A 54 4.25 2.24 -18.43
CA LYS A 54 5.00 2.31 -17.16
C LYS A 54 4.28 1.66 -15.97
N ALA A 55 3.24 0.86 -16.21
CA ALA A 55 2.44 0.25 -15.15
C ALA A 55 3.30 -0.57 -14.17
N GLU A 56 4.12 -1.47 -14.69
CA GLU A 56 4.98 -2.33 -13.87
C GLU A 56 6.01 -1.51 -13.09
N GLU A 57 6.72 -0.58 -13.74
CA GLU A 57 7.68 0.30 -13.09
C GLU A 57 7.04 1.08 -11.94
N PHE A 58 5.84 1.63 -12.17
CA PHE A 58 5.11 2.40 -11.19
C PHE A 58 4.70 1.57 -9.97
N VAL A 59 4.10 0.40 -10.19
CA VAL A 59 3.65 -0.50 -9.11
C VAL A 59 4.84 -1.05 -8.33
N MET A 60 5.94 -1.39 -9.00
CA MET A 60 7.17 -1.85 -8.34
C MET A 60 7.81 -0.75 -7.49
N ASN A 61 7.77 0.51 -7.94
CA ASN A 61 8.24 1.65 -7.15
C ASN A 61 7.34 1.89 -5.93
N GLN A 62 6.01 1.80 -6.08
CA GLN A 62 5.09 1.87 -4.94
C GLN A 62 5.41 0.80 -3.90
N LEU A 63 5.61 -0.46 -4.31
CA LEU A 63 5.99 -1.55 -3.41
C LEU A 63 7.27 -1.24 -2.65
N LYS A 64 8.34 -0.87 -3.37
CA LYS A 64 9.64 -0.54 -2.76
C LYS A 64 9.50 0.58 -1.74
N GLU A 65 8.88 1.69 -2.14
CA GLU A 65 8.74 2.86 -1.28
C GLU A 65 7.84 2.61 -0.06
N CYS A 66 6.75 1.85 -0.23
CA CYS A 66 5.85 1.54 0.87
C CYS A 66 6.43 0.52 1.86
N LEU A 67 7.39 -0.32 1.44
CA LEU A 67 7.98 -1.38 2.27
C LEU A 67 9.41 -1.10 2.74
N VAL A 68 9.97 0.09 2.47
CA VAL A 68 11.32 0.46 2.95
C VAL A 68 11.46 0.25 4.45
N GLY A 69 12.47 -0.54 4.84
CA GLY A 69 12.84 -0.79 6.25
C GLY A 69 11.78 -1.58 7.01
N ILE A 70 11.07 -2.49 6.35
CA ILE A 70 10.22 -3.49 6.96
C ILE A 70 10.97 -4.82 6.91
N ASP A 71 11.13 -5.46 8.05
CA ASP A 71 11.84 -6.72 8.16
C ASP A 71 11.03 -7.88 7.57
N GLU A 72 11.74 -8.90 7.06
CA GLU A 72 11.13 -10.05 6.38
C GLU A 72 10.12 -10.81 7.25
N GLU A 73 10.31 -10.79 8.58
CA GLU A 73 9.42 -11.44 9.54
C GLU A 73 7.99 -10.88 9.50
N TYR A 74 7.80 -9.61 9.13
CA TYR A 74 6.47 -8.98 9.05
C TYR A 74 5.76 -9.25 7.72
N ILE A 75 6.49 -9.73 6.71
CA ILE A 75 5.92 -9.94 5.36
C ILE A 75 4.85 -11.04 5.36
N VAL A 76 4.92 -12.01 6.28
CA VAL A 76 3.93 -13.09 6.38
C VAL A 76 2.53 -12.59 6.76
N ASP A 77 2.44 -11.42 7.41
CA ASP A 77 1.19 -10.79 7.82
C ASP A 77 0.76 -9.63 6.90
N LEU A 78 1.52 -9.38 5.82
CA LEU A 78 1.19 -8.39 4.80
C LEU A 78 0.27 -8.98 3.73
N THR A 79 -0.86 -8.32 3.46
CA THR A 79 -1.64 -8.56 2.24
C THR A 79 -1.45 -7.40 1.27
N ILE A 80 -1.20 -7.70 0.00
CA ILE A 80 -1.13 -6.68 -1.07
C ILE A 80 -2.41 -6.75 -1.91
N ALA A 81 -3.10 -5.61 -2.03
CA ALA A 81 -4.23 -5.44 -2.92
C ALA A 81 -3.81 -4.61 -4.13
N TYR A 82 -3.72 -5.24 -5.31
CA TYR A 82 -3.54 -4.52 -6.57
C TYR A 82 -4.88 -4.00 -7.09
N GLU A 83 -4.95 -2.69 -7.30
CA GLU A 83 -6.14 -1.96 -7.74
C GLU A 83 -5.93 -1.46 -9.18
N PRO A 84 -6.69 -1.95 -10.18
CA PRO A 84 -6.65 -1.37 -11.52
C PRO A 84 -7.40 -0.03 -11.53
N ILE A 85 -6.79 1.05 -11.00
CA ILE A 85 -7.40 2.40 -10.90
C ILE A 85 -7.84 2.93 -12.29
N TRP A 86 -7.24 2.38 -13.33
CA TRP A 86 -7.54 2.70 -14.73
C TRP A 86 -8.87 2.15 -15.25
N ALA A 87 -9.51 1.21 -14.55
CA ALA A 87 -10.71 0.50 -15.00
C ALA A 87 -12.01 1.12 -14.43
#